data_AF-A0A9W7IAV8-F1
#
_entry.id   AF-A0A9W7IAV8-F1
#
_cell.length_a   1.000
_cell.length_b   1.000
_cell.length_c   1.000
_cell.angle_alpha   90.00
_cell.angle_beta   90.00
_cell.angle_gamma   90.00
#
_symmetry.space_group_name_H-M   'P 1'
#
loop_
_entity.id
_entity.type
_entity.pdbx_description
1 polymer ?
#
loop_
_entity_poly.entity_id
_entity_poly.type
_entity_poly.pdbx_seq_one_letter_code
_entity_poly.pdbx_strand_id
1 'polypeptide(L)'
;MTYLELFAELVKSQMVLPRHVPPFSPAYPPWYDEKAQCEYHAGVKGHTIENCTAFKRVVDDLRKSGMLSFENSEEKGNSLSNH
;
A
#
# COMPACT_ATOMS: atom_id res chain seq x y z
N MET A 1 -9.75 -6.65 1.19
CA MET A 1 -9.07 -5.50 1.81
C MET A 1 -8.53 -4.62 0.70
N THR A 2 -8.86 -3.34 0.73
CA THR A 2 -8.33 -2.28 -0.16
C THR A 2 -6.95 -1.82 0.32
N TYR A 3 -6.18 -1.12 -0.53
CA TYR A 3 -4.92 -0.52 -0.07
C TYR A 3 -5.16 0.58 0.97
N LEU A 4 -6.30 1.28 0.90
CA LEU A 4 -6.69 2.24 1.93
C LEU A 4 -6.87 1.60 3.32
N GLU A 5 -7.64 0.51 3.39
CA GLU A 5 -7.86 -0.25 4.63
C GLU A 5 -6.54 -0.79 5.17
N LEU A 6 -5.73 -1.40 4.31
CA LEU A 6 -4.42 -1.91 4.68
C LEU A 6 -3.53 -0.78 5.23
N PHE A 7 -3.46 0.37 4.56
CA PHE A 7 -2.67 1.50 5.03
C PHE A 7 -3.08 1.96 6.44
N ALA A 8 -4.38 2.04 6.71
CA ALA A 8 -4.89 2.40 8.03
C ALA A 8 -4.45 1.41 9.12
N GLU A 9 -4.49 0.10 8.82
CA GLU A 9 -4.01 -0.95 9.74
C GLU A 9 -2.50 -0.88 9.99
N LEU A 10 -1.70 -0.63 8.95
CA LEU A 10 -0.25 -0.50 9.05
C LEU A 10 0.16 0.74 9.86
N VAL A 11 -0.54 1.85 9.70
CA VAL A 11 -0.32 3.07 10.50
C VAL A 11 -0.71 2.82 11.96
N LYS A 12 -1.86 2.18 12.20
CA LYS A 12 -2.29 1.82 13.57
C LYS A 12 -1.27 0.92 14.27
N SER A 13 -0.66 0.01 13.53
CA SER A 13 0.39 -0.90 14.00
C SER A 13 1.80 -0.29 14.01
N GLN A 14 1.94 1.00 13.64
CA GLN A 14 3.21 1.73 13.56
C GLN A 14 4.25 1.09 12.63
N MET A 15 3.80 0.29 11.66
CA MET A 15 4.67 -0.36 10.68
C MET A 15 5.03 0.54 9.51
N VAL A 16 4.16 1.51 9.21
CA VAL A 16 4.37 2.56 8.20
C VAL A 16 3.88 3.88 8.75
N LEU A 17 4.40 4.97 8.19
CA LEU A 17 3.91 6.33 8.42
C LEU A 17 3.52 6.95 7.07
N PRO A 18 2.58 7.90 7.05
CA PRO A 18 2.36 8.74 5.89
C PRO A 18 3.67 9.40 5.44
N ARG A 19 3.94 9.35 4.14
CA ARG A 19 5.12 9.93 3.53
C ARG A 19 4.82 11.32 3.00
N HIS A 20 5.41 12.32 3.63
CA HIS A 20 5.31 13.69 3.13
C HIS A 20 6.12 13.86 1.84
N VAL A 21 5.45 14.32 0.78
CA VAL A 21 6.06 14.64 -0.51
C VAL A 21 5.58 16.02 -0.97
N PRO A 22 6.40 16.78 -1.71
CA PRO A 22 5.95 18.01 -2.33
C PRO A 22 4.76 17.75 -3.27
N PRO A 23 3.76 18.64 -3.33
CA PRO A 23 2.71 18.58 -4.33
C PRO A 23 3.27 18.63 -5.75
N PHE A 24 2.50 18.11 -6.71
CA PHE A 24 2.86 18.22 -8.12
C PHE A 24 2.88 19.68 -8.58
N SER A 25 3.85 20.01 -9.43
CA SER A 25 3.89 21.30 -10.13
C SER A 25 2.94 21.31 -11.33
N PRO A 26 2.47 22.49 -11.79
CA PRO A 26 1.47 22.65 -12.86
C PRO A 26 1.75 21.96 -14.21
N ALA A 27 2.99 21.51 -14.46
CA ALA A 27 3.29 20.57 -15.53
C ALA A 27 2.82 19.15 -15.14
N TYR A 28 1.52 18.99 -14.92
CA TYR A 28 0.94 17.75 -14.42
C TYR A 28 1.08 16.62 -15.45
N PRO A 29 1.45 15.40 -15.02
CA PRO A 29 1.44 14.23 -15.88
C PRO A 29 0.03 13.92 -16.44
N PRO A 30 -0.09 13.25 -17.60
CA PRO A 30 -1.39 12.91 -18.19
C PRO A 30 -2.29 12.03 -17.33
N TRP A 31 -1.72 11.29 -16.38
CA TRP A 31 -2.44 10.43 -15.44
C TRP A 31 -2.88 11.17 -14.16
N TYR A 32 -2.50 12.44 -14.00
CA TYR A 32 -2.85 13.22 -12.81
C TYR A 32 -4.35 13.49 -12.75
N ASP A 33 -4.96 13.12 -11.63
CA ASP A 33 -6.34 13.43 -11.29
C ASP A 33 -6.40 14.41 -10.11
N GLU A 34 -6.90 15.61 -10.37
CA GLU A 34 -7.02 16.67 -9.35
C GLU A 34 -8.01 16.33 -8.23
N LYS A 35 -8.95 15.42 -8.48
CA LYS A 35 -9.94 14.95 -7.51
C LYS A 35 -9.43 13.78 -6.68
N ALA A 36 -8.39 13.09 -7.14
CA ALA A 36 -7.78 11.99 -6.42
C ALA A 36 -6.78 12.50 -5.38
N GLN A 37 -6.69 11.80 -4.24
CA GLN A 37 -5.72 12.05 -3.18
C GLN A 37 -5.12 10.72 -2.72
N CYS A 38 -3.85 10.74 -2.29
CA CYS A 38 -3.15 9.56 -1.81
C CYS A 38 -2.85 9.67 -0.32
N GLU A 39 -3.47 8.81 0.48
CA GLU A 39 -3.35 8.78 1.95
C GLU A 39 -1.93 8.42 2.38
N TYR A 40 -1.27 7.51 1.66
CA TYR A 40 0.15 7.20 1.87
C TYR A 40 1.03 8.43 1.66
N HIS A 41 0.65 9.35 0.76
CA HIS A 41 1.36 10.61 0.53
C HIS A 41 0.75 11.80 1.30
N ALA A 42 0.16 11.55 2.47
CA ALA A 42 -0.42 12.59 3.33
C ALA A 42 -1.48 13.45 2.61
N GLY A 43 -2.27 12.84 1.71
CA GLY A 43 -3.37 13.50 1.02
C GLY A 43 -2.97 14.31 -0.22
N VAL A 44 -1.73 14.17 -0.72
CA VAL A 44 -1.30 14.84 -1.95
C VAL A 44 -2.22 14.44 -3.12
N LYS A 45 -2.64 15.44 -3.89
CA LYS A 45 -3.49 15.26 -5.07
C LYS A 45 -2.74 14.59 -6.22
N GLY A 46 -3.48 13.89 -7.08
CA GLY A 46 -3.01 13.40 -8.37
C GLY A 46 -3.26 11.92 -8.62
N HIS A 47 -3.20 11.08 -7.58
CA HIS A 47 -3.54 9.66 -7.68
C HIS A 47 -4.12 9.18 -6.35
N THR A 48 -4.90 8.09 -6.39
CA THR A 48 -5.41 7.41 -5.19
C THR A 48 -4.36 6.48 -4.61
N ILE A 49 -4.49 6.09 -3.33
CA ILE A 49 -3.61 5.08 -2.73
C ILE A 49 -3.65 3.73 -3.48
N GLU A 50 -4.79 3.38 -4.08
CA GLU A 50 -4.97 2.19 -4.93
C GLU A 50 -4.03 2.20 -6.15
N ASN A 51 -3.66 3.38 -6.64
CA ASN A 51 -2.75 3.56 -7.77
C ASN A 51 -1.34 3.97 -7.32
N CYS A 52 -1.08 4.04 -6.01
CA CYS A 52 0.20 4.48 -5.47
C CYS A 52 1.25 3.36 -5.56
N THR A 53 2.08 3.41 -6.61
CA THR A 53 3.16 2.44 -6.83
C THR A 53 4.19 2.43 -5.70
N ALA A 54 4.42 3.59 -5.05
CA ALA A 54 5.30 3.68 -3.88
C ALA A 54 4.75 2.87 -2.70
N PHE A 55 3.46 3.00 -2.41
CA PHE A 55 2.84 2.23 -1.32
C PHE A 55 2.83 0.73 -1.61
N LYS A 56 2.52 0.32 -2.85
CA LYS A 56 2.55 -1.10 -3.26
C LYS A 56 3.92 -1.74 -3.02
N ARG A 57 5.00 -1.01 -3.31
CA ARG A 57 6.37 -1.47 -3.04
C ARG A 57 6.63 -1.67 -1.54
N VAL A 58 6.18 -0.74 -0.70
CA VAL A 58 6.30 -0.89 0.76
C VAL A 58 5.56 -2.12 1.26
N VAL A 59 4.33 -2.37 0.77
CA VAL A 59 3.57 -3.58 1.13
C VAL A 59 4.31 -4.85 0.70
N ASP A 60 4.85 -4.88 -0.52
CA ASP A 60 5.65 -6.01 -1.00
C ASP A 60 6.92 -6.25 -0.18
N ASP A 61 7.62 -5.18 0.20
CA ASP A 61 8.84 -5.29 1.01
C ASP A 61 8.54 -5.78 2.43
N LEU A 62 7.47 -5.27 3.04
CA LEU A 62 6.99 -5.74 4.33
C LEU A 62 6.56 -7.22 4.28
N ARG A 63 5.92 -7.65 3.19
CA ARG A 63 5.57 -9.07 2.97
C ARG A 63 6.81 -9.95 2.81
N LYS A 64 7.79 -9.52 2.02
CA LYS A 64 9.06 -10.26 1.85
C LYS A 64 9.87 -10.36 3.14
N SER A 65 9.79 -9.35 4.00
CA SER A 65 10.43 -9.37 5.32
C SER A 65 9.73 -10.26 6.35
N GLY A 66 8.56 -10.81 6.01
CA GLY A 66 7.72 -11.58 6.94
C GLY A 66 6.97 -10.74 7.97
N MET A 67 7.13 -9.41 7.94
CA MET A 67 6.42 -8.50 8.84
C MET A 67 4.93 -8.36 8.49
N LEU A 68 4.57 -8.58 7.23
CA LEU A 68 3.18 -8.70 6.80
C LEU A 68 2.87 -10.09 6.27
N SER A 69 2.01 -10.80 6.98
CA SER A 69 1.36 -12.02 6.51
C SER A 69 -0.10 -11.69 6.20
N PHE A 70 -0.48 -11.81 4.93
CA PHE A 70 -1.88 -12.01 4.62
C PHE A 70 -2.20 -13.46 4.99
N GLU A 71 -3.18 -13.70 5.87
CA GLU A 71 -3.77 -15.03 5.96
C GLU A 71 -4.29 -15.32 4.55
N ASN A 72 -3.53 -16.16 3.85
CA ASN A 72 -3.92 -16.61 2.54
C ASN A 72 -5.16 -17.47 2.81
N SER A 73 -6.34 -16.91 2.57
CA SER A 73 -7.56 -17.69 2.42
C SER A 73 -7.49 -18.46 1.10
N GLU A 74 -6.40 -19.21 0.93
CA GLU A 74 -6.28 -20.30 0.00
C GLU A 74 -6.37 -21.55 0.86
N GLU A 75 -7.35 -22.36 0.48
CA GLU A 75 -7.79 -23.53 1.20
C GLU A 75 -6.62 -24.38 1.70
N LYS A 76 -6.83 -24.90 2.91
CA LYS A 76 -6.13 -25.98 3.58
C LYS A 76 -5.92 -27.19 2.63
N GLY A 77 -4.92 -27.11 1.76
CA GLY A 77 -4.41 -28.19 0.94
C GLY A 77 -3.15 -28.78 1.58
N ASN A 78 -3.37 -29.66 2.55
CA ASN A 78 -2.47 -30.72 2.98
C ASN A 78 -1.32 -31.08 2.01
N SER A 79 -0.08 -30.92 2.47
CA SER A 79 0.95 -31.93 2.25
C SER A 79 1.88 -31.99 3.44
N LEU A 80 1.57 -32.95 4.32
CA LEU A 80 2.58 -33.63 5.11
C LEU A 80 3.56 -34.25 4.11
N SER A 81 4.74 -33.65 3.92
CA SER A 81 5.85 -34.42 3.37
C SER A 81 6.55 -35.09 4.54
N ASN A 82 6.39 -36.40 4.54
CA ASN A 82 6.98 -37.33 5.47
C ASN A 82 8.52 -37.29 5.40
N HIS A 83 9.08 -37.77 6.51
CA HIS A 83 10.48 -37.93 6.90
C HIS A 83 11.42 -38.57 5.85
#